data_AF-A0A176WFV1-F1
#
_entry.id   AF-A0A176WFV1-F1
#
_cell.length_a   1.000
_cell.length_b   1.000
_cell.length_c   1.000
_cell.angle_alpha   90.00
_cell.angle_beta   90.00
_cell.angle_gamma   90.00
#
_symmetry.space_group_name_H-M   'P 1'
#
loop_
_entity.id
_entity.type
_entity.pdbx_description
1 polymer ?
#
loop_
_entity_poly.entity_id
_entity_poly.type
_entity_poly.pdbx_seq_one_letter_code
_entity_poly.pdbx_strand_id
1 'polypeptide(L)'
;MLHATYIEKDGSIWYKNKYVETDSFKMEKELGKRVYLPTMDEKSTPGLRFNRIINLIRYGAPQRNPGNTSVFQHAGHVVAAAEGAKAYEINISDLSTKGEYNCDGQWNRRFFGPHPKVHPDTGELVVFGFDIIPPYYVLGVLSGDGKKFANKVDLGMDRLVLMHDIGITERYVVSFEQALLYDVDSEVGFGLSGETSS
;
A
#
# COMPACT_ATOMS: atom_id res chain seq x y z
N MET A 1 1.51 -13.84 0.88
CA MET A 1 1.03 -15.15 0.35
C MET A 1 -0.46 -15.18 0.59
N LEU A 2 -1.25 -15.50 -0.43
CA LEU A 2 -2.70 -15.60 -0.35
C LEU A 2 -3.08 -17.01 0.10
N HIS A 3 -4.12 -17.09 0.90
CA HIS A 3 -4.78 -18.32 1.31
C HIS A 3 -6.27 -18.15 1.03
N ALA A 4 -6.85 -19.07 0.26
CA ALA A 4 -8.28 -19.06 -0.05
C ALA A 4 -8.88 -20.42 0.27
N THR A 5 -9.96 -20.39 1.05
CA THR A 5 -10.80 -21.54 1.36
C THR A 5 -12.15 -21.33 0.68
N TYR A 6 -12.47 -22.18 -0.28
CA TYR A 6 -13.73 -22.17 -1.02
C TYR A 6 -14.67 -23.14 -0.33
N ILE A 7 -15.85 -22.65 0.05
CA ILE A 7 -16.90 -23.44 0.70
C ILE A 7 -18.09 -23.46 -0.26
N GLU A 8 -18.39 -24.63 -0.80
CA GLU A 8 -19.49 -24.82 -1.75
C GLU A 8 -20.82 -25.02 -1.01
N LYS A 9 -21.93 -24.83 -1.73
CA LYS A 9 -23.29 -24.96 -1.15
C LYS A 9 -23.62 -26.38 -0.67
N ASP A 10 -22.96 -27.39 -1.23
CA ASP A 10 -23.09 -28.79 -0.83
C ASP A 10 -22.23 -29.15 0.39
N GLY A 11 -21.46 -28.18 0.92
CA GLY A 11 -20.57 -28.37 2.05
C GLY A 11 -19.17 -28.85 1.69
N SER A 12 -18.85 -29.04 0.41
CA SER A 12 -17.48 -29.35 -0.01
C SER A 12 -16.54 -28.16 0.18
N ILE A 13 -15.29 -28.45 0.53
CA ILE A 13 -14.28 -27.43 0.85
C ILE A 13 -13.04 -27.64 -0.02
N TRP A 14 -12.56 -26.57 -0.64
CA TRP A 14 -11.34 -26.55 -1.43
C TRP A 14 -10.40 -25.49 -0.90
N TYR A 15 -9.10 -25.74 -0.98
CA TYR A 15 -8.08 -24.81 -0.51
C TYR A 15 -7.09 -24.51 -1.63
N LYS A 16 -6.74 -23.23 -1.78
CA LYS A 16 -5.65 -22.79 -2.66
C LYS A 16 -4.79 -21.78 -1.92
N ASN A 17 -3.49 -21.78 -2.24
CA ASN A 17 -2.59 -20.70 -1.87
C ASN A 17 -1.74 -20.31 -3.07
N LYS A 18 -1.34 -19.04 -3.11
CA LYS A 18 -0.45 -18.52 -4.14
C LYS A 18 0.26 -17.27 -3.64
N TYR A 19 1.48 -17.04 -4.10
CA TYR A 19 2.13 -15.75 -3.87
C TYR A 19 1.43 -14.65 -4.68
N VAL A 20 1.36 -13.45 -4.11
CA VAL A 20 1.06 -12.26 -4.91
C VAL A 20 2.29 -12.01 -5.77
N GLU A 21 2.16 -12.15 -7.08
CA GLU A 21 3.26 -12.01 -8.03
C GLU A 21 3.51 -10.52 -8.34
N THR A 22 3.98 -9.80 -7.31
CA THR A 22 4.41 -8.40 -7.43
C THR A 22 5.61 -8.28 -8.37
N ASP A 23 5.88 -7.07 -8.87
CA ASP A 23 7.01 -6.85 -9.78
C ASP A 23 8.35 -7.26 -9.14
N SER A 24 8.52 -6.94 -7.85
CA SER A 24 9.68 -7.39 -7.08
C SER A 24 9.74 -8.91 -6.90
N PHE A 25 8.60 -9.59 -6.73
CA PHE A 25 8.56 -11.05 -6.63
C PHE A 25 8.94 -11.73 -7.94
N LYS A 26 8.39 -11.25 -9.06
CA LYS A 26 8.69 -11.77 -10.40
C LYS A 26 10.19 -11.64 -10.71
N MET A 27 10.76 -10.48 -10.44
CA MET A 27 12.19 -10.21 -10.61
C MET A 27 13.07 -11.11 -9.74
N GLU A 28 12.79 -11.23 -8.44
CA GLU A 28 13.56 -12.10 -7.54
C GLU A 28 13.45 -13.58 -7.91
N LYS A 29 12.28 -14.00 -8.40
CA LYS A 29 12.04 -15.37 -8.88
C LYS A 29 12.84 -15.67 -10.14
N GLU A 30 12.89 -14.75 -11.10
CA GLU A 30 13.70 -14.89 -12.32
C GLU A 30 15.20 -14.96 -12.01
N LEU A 31 15.67 -14.12 -11.08
CA LEU A 31 17.08 -14.08 -10.67
C LEU A 31 17.48 -15.19 -9.69
N GLY A 32 16.51 -15.96 -9.17
CA GLY A 32 16.72 -17.04 -8.21
C GLY A 32 17.26 -16.59 -6.85
N LYS A 33 17.20 -15.29 -6.53
CA LYS A 33 17.76 -14.72 -5.29
C LYS A 33 17.02 -13.43 -4.89
N ARG A 34 17.10 -13.08 -3.61
CA ARG A 34 16.69 -11.75 -3.14
C ARG A 34 17.63 -10.68 -3.65
N VAL A 35 17.09 -9.55 -4.09
CA VAL A 35 17.89 -8.48 -4.71
C VAL A 35 17.69 -7.11 -4.07
N TYR A 36 16.55 -6.89 -3.42
CA TYR A 36 16.33 -5.67 -2.65
C TYR A 36 17.18 -5.68 -1.38
N LEU A 37 17.97 -4.63 -1.21
CA LEU A 37 18.68 -4.37 0.02
C LEU A 37 17.66 -4.03 1.13
N PRO A 38 17.92 -4.42 2.39
CA PRO A 38 17.00 -4.16 3.50
C PRO A 38 16.84 -2.65 3.74
N THR A 39 15.60 -2.21 3.93
CA THR A 39 15.23 -0.79 4.12
C THR A 39 14.48 -0.52 5.43
N MET A 40 14.23 -1.56 6.21
CA MET A 40 13.67 -1.49 7.57
C MET A 40 14.49 -2.45 8.44
N ASP A 41 15.10 -1.90 9.48
CA ASP A 41 15.78 -2.63 10.56
C ASP A 41 15.72 -1.78 11.83
N GLU A 42 15.79 -2.42 13.00
CA GLU A 42 15.62 -1.84 14.34
C GLU A 42 16.69 -0.79 14.68
N LYS A 43 17.81 -0.80 13.93
CA LYS A 43 18.89 0.17 14.03
C LYS A 43 18.82 1.12 12.84
N SER A 44 18.35 2.34 13.07
CA SER A 44 18.32 3.46 12.13
C SER A 44 19.74 3.86 11.70
N THR A 45 20.32 3.08 10.79
CA THR A 45 21.71 3.22 10.35
C THR A 45 21.72 3.96 9.02
N PRO A 46 22.66 4.89 8.76
CA PRO A 46 22.82 5.56 7.45
C PRO A 46 22.82 4.62 6.23
N GLY A 47 23.21 3.35 6.43
CA GLY A 47 23.14 2.30 5.41
C GLY A 47 21.73 2.00 4.88
N LEU A 48 20.66 2.17 5.67
CA LEU A 48 19.28 1.93 5.20
C LEU A 48 18.85 2.95 4.14
N ARG A 49 19.29 4.20 4.29
CA ARG A 49 19.04 5.28 3.31
C ARG A 49 19.76 5.01 2.01
N PHE A 50 21.03 4.64 2.10
CA PHE A 50 21.81 4.25 0.94
C PHE A 50 21.18 3.04 0.23
N ASN A 51 20.68 2.05 0.99
CA ASN A 51 19.95 0.92 0.44
C ASN A 51 18.68 1.35 -0.33
N ARG A 52 17.89 2.30 0.20
CA ARG A 52 16.71 2.85 -0.50
C ARG A 52 17.08 3.51 -1.83
N ILE A 53 18.12 4.33 -1.84
CA ILE A 53 18.62 5.00 -3.06
C ILE A 53 19.12 3.96 -4.07
N ILE A 54 19.92 3.00 -3.63
CA ILE A 54 20.43 1.92 -4.49
C ILE A 54 19.29 1.07 -5.05
N ASN A 55 18.31 0.71 -4.23
CA ASN A 55 17.11 0.00 -4.69
C ASN A 55 16.34 0.81 -5.73
N LEU A 56 16.15 2.11 -5.49
CA LEU A 56 15.47 3.01 -6.42
C LEU A 56 16.20 3.09 -7.77
N ILE A 57 17.53 3.24 -7.78
CA ILE A 57 18.34 3.29 -9.01
C ILE A 57 18.29 1.95 -9.76
N ARG A 58 18.38 0.83 -9.04
CA ARG A 58 18.43 -0.50 -9.66
C ARG A 58 17.08 -1.00 -10.16
N TYR A 59 16.01 -0.68 -9.44
CA TYR A 59 14.71 -1.36 -9.59
C TYR A 59 13.52 -0.40 -9.75
N GLY A 60 13.74 0.92 -9.67
CA GLY A 60 12.67 1.91 -9.79
C GLY A 60 11.73 2.00 -8.58
N ALA A 61 12.03 1.28 -7.50
CA ALA A 61 11.29 1.31 -6.24
C ALA A 61 12.25 1.33 -5.04
N PRO A 62 11.98 2.13 -4.00
CA PRO A 62 12.88 2.23 -2.85
C PRO A 62 12.91 0.97 -2.00
N GLN A 63 11.83 0.16 -2.05
CA GLN A 63 11.66 -1.04 -1.25
C GLN A 63 10.92 -2.13 -2.00
N ARG A 64 11.12 -3.38 -1.58
CA ARG A 64 10.43 -4.55 -2.09
C ARG A 64 8.94 -4.47 -1.79
N ASN A 65 8.08 -4.86 -2.73
CA ASN A 65 6.64 -4.98 -2.48
C ASN A 65 6.29 -6.42 -2.05
N PRO A 66 5.98 -6.66 -0.76
CA PRO A 66 5.69 -7.99 -0.25
C PRO A 66 4.28 -8.50 -0.56
N GLY A 67 3.33 -7.63 -0.94
CA GLY A 67 1.93 -8.00 -1.20
C GLY A 67 1.29 -8.79 -0.05
N ASN A 68 1.46 -8.34 1.21
CA ASN A 68 1.24 -9.18 2.39
C ASN A 68 0.39 -8.58 3.50
N THR A 69 -0.15 -7.36 3.37
CA THR A 69 -0.82 -6.70 4.51
C THR A 69 -2.30 -7.06 4.58
N SER A 70 -3.01 -7.01 3.46
CA SER A 70 -4.46 -7.27 3.45
C SER A 70 -4.95 -7.80 2.10
N VAL A 71 -6.18 -8.31 2.11
CA VAL A 71 -6.98 -8.59 0.92
C VAL A 71 -8.38 -8.02 1.14
N PHE A 72 -8.92 -7.29 0.17
CA PHE A 72 -10.27 -6.75 0.22
C PHE A 72 -11.01 -6.95 -1.10
N GLN A 73 -12.33 -6.80 -1.06
CA GLN A 73 -13.19 -6.88 -2.24
C GLN A 73 -14.02 -5.61 -2.38
N HIS A 74 -14.10 -5.08 -3.59
CA HIS A 74 -14.94 -3.93 -3.92
C HIS A 74 -15.26 -3.90 -5.42
N ALA A 75 -16.50 -3.59 -5.78
CA ALA A 75 -16.95 -3.46 -7.18
C ALA A 75 -16.54 -4.64 -8.10
N GLY A 76 -16.51 -5.87 -7.57
CA GLY A 76 -16.10 -7.07 -8.32
C GLY A 76 -14.59 -7.32 -8.40
N HIS A 77 -13.75 -6.39 -7.92
CA HIS A 77 -12.31 -6.59 -7.79
C HIS A 77 -11.98 -7.24 -6.44
N VAL A 78 -11.05 -8.18 -6.45
CA VAL A 78 -10.37 -8.68 -5.24
C VAL A 78 -8.94 -8.17 -5.29
N VAL A 79 -8.50 -7.47 -4.25
CA VAL A 79 -7.25 -6.71 -4.27
C VAL A 79 -6.40 -7.09 -3.07
N ALA A 80 -5.13 -7.40 -3.32
CA ALA A 80 -4.11 -7.57 -2.30
C ALA A 80 -3.33 -6.26 -2.14
N ALA A 81 -3.23 -5.76 -0.91
CA ALA A 81 -2.51 -4.52 -0.61
C ALA A 81 -1.34 -4.77 0.35
N ALA A 82 -0.35 -3.88 0.28
CA ALA A 82 0.81 -3.87 1.16
C ALA A 82 1.17 -2.44 1.53
N GLU A 83 1.54 -2.26 2.80
CA GLU A 83 2.01 -0.98 3.33
C GLU A 83 3.18 -0.43 2.50
N GLY A 84 3.13 0.86 2.16
CA GLY A 84 4.18 1.52 1.39
C GLY A 84 4.43 0.90 0.02
N ALA A 85 3.40 0.36 -0.62
CA ALA A 85 3.52 -0.25 -1.94
C ALA A 85 2.24 -0.11 -2.80
N LYS A 86 2.34 -0.55 -4.05
CA LYS A 86 1.21 -0.68 -4.97
C LYS A 86 0.33 -1.86 -4.56
N ALA A 87 -0.98 -1.72 -4.76
CA ALA A 87 -1.94 -2.81 -4.64
C ALA A 87 -2.00 -3.62 -5.94
N TYR A 88 -2.43 -4.88 -5.85
CA TYR A 88 -2.57 -5.76 -7.01
C TYR A 88 -3.93 -6.46 -7.03
N GLU A 89 -4.56 -6.51 -8.20
CA GLU A 89 -5.79 -7.27 -8.39
C GLU A 89 -5.49 -8.77 -8.52
N ILE A 90 -6.32 -9.57 -7.86
CA ILE A 90 -6.23 -11.02 -7.79
C ILE A 90 -7.45 -11.64 -8.46
N ASN A 91 -7.22 -12.61 -9.33
CA ASN A 91 -8.28 -13.48 -9.81
C ASN A 91 -8.65 -14.49 -8.71
N ILE A 92 -9.88 -14.40 -8.19
CA ILE A 92 -10.30 -15.26 -7.08
C ILE A 92 -10.45 -16.73 -7.46
N SER A 93 -10.58 -17.08 -8.76
CA SER A 93 -10.77 -18.48 -9.16
C SER A 93 -9.48 -19.31 -9.09
N ASP A 94 -8.33 -18.71 -9.36
CA ASP A 94 -7.01 -19.36 -9.44
C ASP A 94 -5.90 -18.66 -8.65
N LEU A 95 -6.23 -17.57 -7.95
CA LEU A 95 -5.32 -16.70 -7.20
C LEU A 95 -4.21 -16.06 -8.05
N SER A 96 -4.34 -16.03 -9.38
CA SER A 96 -3.39 -15.35 -10.25
C SER A 96 -3.43 -13.83 -10.03
N THR A 97 -2.26 -13.19 -10.06
CA THR A 97 -2.14 -11.73 -9.98
C THR A 97 -2.35 -11.14 -11.36
N LYS A 98 -3.40 -10.32 -11.53
CA LYS A 98 -3.76 -9.72 -12.83
C LYS A 98 -2.89 -8.53 -13.18
N GLY A 99 -2.56 -7.70 -12.19
CA GLY A 99 -1.80 -6.47 -12.39
C GLY A 99 -1.98 -5.49 -11.24
N GLU A 100 -1.39 -4.31 -11.37
CA GLU A 100 -1.55 -3.22 -10.42
C GLU A 100 -3.02 -2.78 -10.35
N TYR A 101 -3.52 -2.59 -9.13
CA TYR A 101 -4.84 -2.02 -8.87
C TYR A 101 -4.70 -0.56 -8.45
N ASN A 102 -5.31 0.35 -9.21
CA ASN A 102 -5.29 1.79 -8.97
C ASN A 102 -6.65 2.45 -9.25
N CYS A 103 -7.74 1.73 -8.95
CA CYS A 103 -9.12 2.18 -9.15
C CYS A 103 -9.38 2.64 -10.61
N ASP A 104 -9.06 1.77 -11.56
CA ASP A 104 -9.18 2.02 -13.01
C ASP A 104 -8.45 3.29 -13.47
N GLY A 105 -7.22 3.49 -12.98
CA GLY A 105 -6.38 4.64 -13.30
C GLY A 105 -6.77 5.94 -12.60
N GLN A 106 -7.83 5.93 -11.78
CA GLN A 106 -8.26 7.13 -11.07
C GLN A 106 -7.42 7.40 -9.83
N TRP A 107 -6.77 6.40 -9.23
CA TRP A 107 -5.89 6.60 -8.07
C TRP A 107 -4.44 6.81 -8.51
N ASN A 108 -3.82 7.91 -8.05
CA ASN A 108 -2.49 8.32 -8.50
C ASN A 108 -1.46 8.46 -7.36
N ARG A 109 -1.80 8.01 -6.14
CA ARG A 109 -0.85 8.02 -5.03
C ARG A 109 0.10 6.83 -5.18
N ARG A 110 1.38 7.05 -4.87
CA ARG A 110 2.42 6.03 -4.99
C ARG A 110 2.17 4.82 -4.10
N PHE A 111 1.68 5.06 -2.89
CA PHE A 111 1.37 4.00 -1.93
C PHE A 111 -0.14 3.94 -1.67
N PHE A 112 -0.69 2.75 -1.84
CA PHE A 112 -2.10 2.47 -1.56
C PHE A 112 -2.23 2.03 -0.10
N GLY A 113 -3.09 2.69 0.68
CA GLY A 113 -3.34 2.35 2.08
C GLY A 113 -3.86 0.93 2.20
N PRO A 114 -3.28 0.08 3.07
CA PRO A 114 -3.60 -1.35 3.06
C PRO A 114 -4.99 -1.67 3.60
N HIS A 115 -5.63 -0.77 4.35
CA HIS A 115 -6.90 -1.07 5.00
C HIS A 115 -8.04 -0.15 4.54
N PRO A 116 -8.45 -0.24 3.26
CA PRO A 116 -9.61 0.49 2.82
C PRO A 116 -10.88 -0.07 3.47
N LYS A 117 -11.92 0.75 3.61
CA LYS A 117 -13.18 0.37 4.26
C LYS A 117 -14.33 0.53 3.27
N VAL A 118 -15.19 -0.48 3.19
CA VAL A 118 -16.43 -0.43 2.40
C VAL A 118 -17.55 0.05 3.31
N HIS A 119 -18.23 1.13 2.93
CA HIS A 119 -19.41 1.60 3.65
C HIS A 119 -20.56 0.59 3.45
N PRO A 120 -21.17 0.07 4.54
CA PRO A 120 -22.13 -1.03 4.44
C PRO A 120 -23.41 -0.68 3.67
N ASP A 121 -23.90 0.57 3.80
CA ASP A 121 -25.17 0.97 3.16
C ASP A 121 -25.01 1.42 1.70
N THR A 122 -23.98 2.21 1.39
CA THR A 122 -23.76 2.78 0.05
C THR A 122 -22.88 1.89 -0.84
N GLY A 123 -22.13 0.97 -0.23
CA GLY A 123 -21.10 0.18 -0.91
C GLY A 123 -19.85 0.97 -1.28
N GLU A 124 -19.77 2.27 -0.95
CA GLU A 124 -18.63 3.11 -1.29
C GLU A 124 -17.33 2.63 -0.63
N LEU A 125 -16.22 2.69 -1.35
CA LEU A 125 -14.91 2.34 -0.83
C LEU A 125 -14.17 3.60 -0.39
N VAL A 126 -13.94 3.70 0.92
CA VAL A 126 -13.04 4.69 1.49
C VAL A 126 -11.62 4.15 1.43
N VAL A 127 -10.76 4.85 0.70
CA VAL A 127 -9.34 4.55 0.55
C VAL A 127 -8.53 5.71 1.10
N PHE A 128 -7.31 5.43 1.50
CA PHE A 128 -6.29 6.45 1.71
C PHE A 128 -5.02 6.03 1.00
N GLY A 129 -4.13 6.96 0.78
CA GLY A 129 -2.82 6.69 0.22
C GLY A 129 -1.87 7.82 0.56
N PHE A 130 -0.60 7.50 0.49
CA PHE A 130 0.44 8.41 0.94
C PHE A 130 1.62 8.42 -0.02
N ASP A 131 2.45 9.44 0.15
CA ASP A 131 3.69 9.62 -0.60
C ASP A 131 4.77 10.18 0.32
N ILE A 132 6.02 10.12 -0.12
CA ILE A 132 7.17 10.73 0.59
C ILE A 132 7.33 12.22 0.30
N ILE A 133 6.47 12.76 -0.58
CA ILE A 133 6.40 14.19 -0.91
C ILE A 133 4.96 14.69 -0.70
N PRO A 134 4.76 15.98 -0.38
CA PRO A 134 3.42 16.56 -0.30
C PRO A 134 2.63 16.40 -1.62
N PRO A 135 1.30 16.16 -1.57
CA PRO A 135 0.50 15.92 -0.37
C PRO A 135 0.81 14.55 0.25
N TYR A 136 1.14 14.54 1.54
CA TYR A 136 1.60 13.32 2.23
C TYR A 136 0.49 12.30 2.39
N TYR A 137 -0.75 12.75 2.65
CA TYR A 137 -1.89 11.87 2.84
C TYR A 137 -3.09 12.37 2.07
N VAL A 138 -3.63 11.52 1.20
CA VAL A 138 -4.87 11.77 0.48
C VAL A 138 -5.88 10.70 0.81
N LEU A 139 -7.05 11.13 1.26
CA LEU A 139 -8.23 10.30 1.43
C LEU A 139 -9.06 10.33 0.16
N GLY A 140 -9.67 9.22 -0.23
CA GLY A 140 -10.59 9.14 -1.36
C GLY A 140 -11.84 8.31 -1.03
N VAL A 141 -12.97 8.71 -1.59
CA VAL A 141 -14.22 7.92 -1.54
C VAL A 141 -14.58 7.53 -2.97
N LEU A 142 -14.51 6.24 -3.26
CA LEU A 142 -14.87 5.65 -4.56
C LEU A 142 -16.30 5.13 -4.50
N SER A 143 -17.09 5.38 -5.55
CA SER A 143 -18.46 4.87 -5.67
C SER A 143 -18.52 3.36 -5.51
N GLY A 144 -19.65 2.83 -5.00
CA GLY A 144 -19.80 1.38 -4.78
C GLY A 144 -19.76 0.52 -6.05
N ASP A 145 -19.96 1.13 -7.22
CA ASP A 145 -19.75 0.48 -8.53
C ASP A 145 -18.31 0.58 -9.05
N GLY A 146 -17.41 1.21 -8.29
CA GLY A 146 -15.99 1.35 -8.60
C GLY A 146 -15.65 2.40 -9.66
N LYS A 147 -16.63 3.10 -10.23
CA LYS A 147 -16.42 3.90 -11.44
C LYS A 147 -15.95 5.32 -11.21
N LYS A 148 -16.25 5.94 -10.06
CA LYS A 148 -15.92 7.35 -9.86
C LYS A 148 -15.60 7.68 -8.42
N PHE A 149 -14.52 8.44 -8.22
CA PHE A 149 -14.29 9.10 -6.93
C PHE A 149 -15.30 10.22 -6.72
N ALA A 150 -16.10 10.11 -5.66
CA ALA A 150 -16.96 11.18 -5.20
C ALA A 150 -16.11 12.36 -4.71
N ASN A 151 -15.09 12.06 -3.91
CA ASN A 151 -14.15 13.05 -3.36
C ASN A 151 -12.73 12.48 -3.26
N LYS A 152 -11.75 13.37 -3.33
CA LYS A 152 -10.38 13.15 -2.86
C LYS A 152 -9.95 14.38 -2.07
N VAL A 153 -9.41 14.15 -0.88
CA VAL A 153 -9.09 15.22 0.07
C VAL A 153 -7.66 15.02 0.55
N ASP A 154 -6.83 16.04 0.33
CA ASP A 154 -5.55 16.16 1.03
C ASP A 154 -5.83 16.46 2.50
N LEU A 155 -5.27 15.65 3.40
CA LEU A 155 -5.42 15.86 4.84
C LEU A 155 -4.60 17.05 5.37
N GLY A 156 -3.75 17.66 4.53
CA GLY A 156 -3.02 18.88 4.85
C GLY A 156 -1.93 18.66 5.91
N MET A 157 -1.39 17.44 5.98
CA MET A 157 -0.32 17.12 6.92
C MET A 157 0.97 17.82 6.53
N ASP A 158 1.72 18.31 7.52
CA ASP A 158 3.02 18.96 7.35
C ASP A 158 4.20 17.99 7.35
N ARG A 159 3.96 16.73 7.72
CA ARG A 159 4.94 15.66 7.82
C ARG A 159 4.35 14.30 7.51
N LEU A 160 5.21 13.34 7.18
CA LEU A 160 4.83 11.95 6.97
C LEU A 160 4.81 11.19 8.31
N VAL A 161 3.65 10.72 8.72
CA VAL A 161 3.44 9.89 9.93
C VAL A 161 2.82 8.57 9.53
N LEU A 162 3.27 7.42 10.02
CA LEU A 162 2.69 6.14 9.59
C LEU A 162 1.25 5.97 10.10
N MET A 163 0.27 6.34 9.26
CA MET A 163 -1.14 6.00 9.45
C MET A 163 -1.44 4.67 8.78
N HIS A 164 -1.39 3.59 9.56
CA HIS A 164 -1.57 2.24 9.03
C HIS A 164 -3.03 1.93 8.66
N ASP A 165 -3.98 2.45 9.42
CA ASP A 165 -5.41 2.11 9.28
C ASP A 165 -6.29 3.37 9.45
N ILE A 166 -7.52 3.26 8.97
CA ILE A 166 -8.58 4.27 9.10
C ILE A 166 -9.85 3.60 9.66
N GLY A 167 -10.69 4.36 10.34
CA GLY A 167 -12.06 3.98 10.70
C GLY A 167 -13.08 4.67 9.81
N ILE A 168 -14.25 4.08 9.64
CA ILE A 168 -15.41 4.76 9.06
C ILE A 168 -16.62 4.64 9.97
N THR A 169 -17.45 5.67 9.95
CA THR A 169 -18.80 5.71 10.53
C THR A 169 -19.78 6.02 9.41
N GLU A 170 -21.08 6.14 9.72
CA GLU A 170 -22.10 6.58 8.75
C GLU A 170 -21.73 7.91 8.05
N ARG A 171 -20.99 8.79 8.72
CA ARG A 171 -20.77 10.18 8.26
C ARG A 171 -19.33 10.65 8.25
N TYR A 172 -18.43 9.93 8.92
CA TYR A 172 -17.07 10.36 9.16
C TYR A 172 -16.06 9.27 8.83
N VAL A 173 -14.93 9.69 8.29
CA VAL A 173 -13.72 8.90 8.26
C VAL A 173 -12.84 9.34 9.43
N VAL A 174 -12.34 8.37 10.18
CA VAL A 174 -11.50 8.59 11.36
C VAL A 174 -10.07 8.15 11.02
N SER A 175 -9.16 9.10 10.93
CA SER A 175 -7.73 8.82 10.73
C SER A 175 -7.00 8.87 12.07
N PHE A 176 -6.04 7.97 12.27
CA PHE A 176 -5.26 7.90 13.51
C PHE A 176 -3.84 8.43 13.27
N GLU A 177 -3.60 9.71 13.55
CA GLU A 177 -2.24 10.25 13.59
C GLU A 177 -1.52 9.68 14.83
N GLN A 178 -0.58 8.78 14.59
CA GLN A 178 0.22 8.14 15.63
C GLN A 178 1.65 8.72 15.66
N ALA A 179 2.35 8.51 16.78
CA ALA A 179 3.69 9.05 17.00
C ALA A 179 4.82 8.39 16.19
N LEU A 180 4.50 7.43 15.31
CA LEU A 180 5.49 6.79 14.45
C LEU A 180 5.76 7.68 13.23
N LEU A 181 6.75 8.55 13.39
CA LEU A 181 7.17 9.50 12.36
C LEU A 181 8.04 8.81 11.30
N TYR A 182 7.86 9.23 10.06
CA TYR A 182 8.79 8.95 8.99
C TYR A 182 9.58 10.22 8.71
N ASP A 183 10.82 10.27 9.19
CA ASP A 183 11.70 11.43 9.00
C ASP A 183 12.25 11.44 7.56
N VAL A 184 11.51 12.10 6.67
CA VAL A 184 11.83 12.22 5.23
C VAL A 184 13.16 12.94 5.01
N ASP A 185 13.47 13.98 5.79
CA ASP A 185 14.72 14.75 5.65
C ASP A 185 15.92 13.90 6.02
N SER A 186 15.78 13.09 7.05
CA SER A 186 16.77 12.10 7.39
C SER A 186 16.89 11.08 6.25
N GLU A 187 15.78 10.58 5.68
CA GLU A 187 15.78 9.48 4.71
C GLU A 187 16.15 9.87 3.26
N VAL A 188 15.99 11.14 2.87
CA VAL A 188 16.17 11.63 1.48
C VAL A 188 17.26 12.71 1.38
N GLY A 189 17.62 13.37 2.49
CA GLY A 189 18.53 14.51 2.49
C GLY A 189 20.01 14.16 2.25
N PHE A 190 20.61 14.82 1.25
CA PHE A 190 22.04 15.18 1.29
C PHE A 190 22.23 16.24 2.39
N GLY A 191 22.20 15.83 3.65
CA GLY A 191 22.36 16.73 4.78
C GLY A 191 23.77 17.32 4.84
N LEU A 192 23.97 18.48 4.22
CA LEU A 192 24.80 19.52 4.84
C LEU A 192 23.95 20.06 5.99
N SER A 193 24.13 19.48 7.17
CA SER A 193 23.55 20.00 8.41
C SER A 193 24.15 21.38 8.69
N GLY A 194 23.48 22.43 8.24
CA GLY A 194 23.66 23.76 8.79
C GLY A 194 22.94 23.83 10.13
N GLU A 195 23.71 23.82 11.22
CA GLU A 195 23.23 24.22 12.54
C GLU A 195 22.53 25.57 12.43
N THR A 196 21.26 25.63 12.84
CA THR A 196 20.69 26.86 13.39
C THR A 196 19.97 26.48 14.68
N SER A 197 20.77 26.40 15.75
CA SER A 197 20.26 26.47 17.10
C SER A 197 19.80 27.90 17.37
N SER A 198 18.56 28.02 17.84
CA SER A 198 18.09 29.19 18.60
C SER A 198 18.57 29.10 20.04
#